data_AF-A0A1S1UEF4-F1
#
_entry.id   AF-A0A1S1UEF4-F1
#
_cell.length_a   1.000
_cell.length_b   1.000
_cell.length_c   1.000
_cell.angle_alpha   90.00
_cell.angle_beta   90.00
_cell.angle_gamma   90.00
#
_symmetry.space_group_name_H-M   'P 1'
#
loop_
_entity.id
_entity.type
_entity.pdbx_description
1 polymer ?
#
loop_
_entity_poly.entity_id
_entity_poly.type
_entity_poly.pdbx_seq_one_letter_code
_entity_poly.pdbx_strand_id
1 'polypeptide(L)'
;MTIRRSIARLRLLAAGLLVASLPWQVALAAPADQAGFEFAVLGHSFNAGPDDGPLKKAIAETSAFNASFVVATGIKAASESCSDKLYSQRKEVLDASGPPLIVSLSASDWANCRNSRGRVNAIERLNRLRDVYFADDQSLGQRKLTLSRLSSTAKFRSYAENAHWEYGGVLFATINLPANNNHFLPEAGRNSEFEDRLVANRSWLQRLFAMAQRKKLDGIVLFSDGDVGVLDEDDNSLLPSFSSKQDGFAGPRKQIRTLAKKFSGKVLLVDTQRDGDADGKEGKEGKSRKAAARAGGPKISWKGNLGHVSIDNDWSAIAVRPGKTPFFEVRQRAVRPSAQARAKASTVRR
;
A
#
# COMPACT_ATOMS: atom_id res chain seq x y z
N MET A 1 22.84 85.00 65.21
CA MET A 1 23.45 83.65 65.03
C MET A 1 23.35 83.29 63.56
N THR A 2 24.44 83.49 62.79
CA THR A 2 25.36 82.45 62.25
C THR A 2 24.73 81.55 61.18
N ILE A 3 25.28 81.22 60.01
CA ILE A 3 26.41 81.64 59.15
C ILE A 3 26.41 80.63 57.95
N ARG A 4 26.81 81.07 56.73
CA ARG A 4 27.37 80.28 55.57
C ARG A 4 26.52 79.20 54.87
N ARG A 5 26.28 79.33 53.55
CA ARG A 5 27.09 78.83 52.40
C ARG A 5 27.41 77.33 52.44
N SER A 6 27.01 76.58 51.40
CA SER A 6 27.95 75.90 50.48
C SER A 6 27.24 75.23 49.30
N ILE A 7 27.83 75.44 48.12
CA ILE A 7 27.57 74.81 46.84
C ILE A 7 28.21 73.42 46.85
N ALA A 8 27.49 72.39 46.40
CA ALA A 8 28.09 71.09 46.06
C ALA A 8 27.66 70.69 44.65
N ARG A 9 28.64 70.64 43.75
CA ARG A 9 28.55 70.13 42.38
C ARG A 9 28.38 68.61 42.44
N LEU A 10 27.37 68.05 41.78
CA LEU A 10 27.32 66.60 41.54
C LEU A 10 27.58 66.31 40.05
N ARG A 11 28.58 65.46 39.84
CA ARG A 11 29.18 65.09 38.56
C ARG A 11 28.26 64.16 37.77
N LEU A 12 28.29 64.32 36.44
CA LEU A 12 27.78 63.37 35.46
C LEU A 12 28.40 61.98 35.65
N LEU A 13 27.57 60.93 35.53
CA LEU A 13 27.96 59.61 35.04
C LEU A 13 26.91 59.18 34.01
N ALA A 14 27.19 59.45 32.73
CA ALA A 14 26.46 58.89 31.60
C ALA A 14 26.94 57.46 31.39
N ALA A 15 26.15 56.48 31.84
CA ALA A 15 26.36 55.08 31.49
C ALA A 15 25.68 54.81 30.15
N GLY A 16 26.49 54.65 29.10
CA GLY A 16 26.04 54.26 27.76
C GLY A 16 25.51 52.83 27.76
N LEU A 17 24.23 52.67 27.47
CA LEU A 17 23.62 51.38 27.12
C LEU A 17 23.81 51.14 25.62
N LEU A 18 24.85 50.37 25.27
CA LEU A 18 25.01 49.74 23.97
C LEU A 18 23.97 48.63 23.83
N VAL A 19 22.84 48.93 23.18
CA VAL A 19 21.88 47.91 22.74
C VAL A 19 22.47 47.24 21.49
N ALA A 20 23.10 46.09 21.68
CA ALA A 20 23.56 45.25 20.57
C ALA A 20 22.34 44.64 19.86
N SER A 21 21.98 45.22 18.71
CA SER A 21 21.00 44.68 17.78
C SER A 21 21.58 43.45 17.07
N LEU A 22 21.35 42.26 17.61
CA LEU A 22 21.61 41.00 16.91
C LEU A 22 20.51 40.80 15.85
N PRO A 23 20.82 40.73 14.55
CA PRO A 23 19.83 40.42 13.54
C PRO A 23 19.37 38.98 13.74
N TRP A 24 18.06 38.82 13.95
CA TRP A 24 17.38 37.53 13.97
C TRP A 24 17.40 36.96 12.55
N GLN A 25 18.49 36.28 12.20
CA GLN A 25 18.55 35.50 10.98
C GLN A 25 17.68 34.27 11.18
N VAL A 26 16.44 34.35 10.71
CA VAL A 26 15.59 33.18 10.52
C VAL A 26 16.22 32.38 9.39
N ALA A 27 17.06 31.41 9.74
CA ALA A 27 17.56 30.43 8.79
C ALA A 27 16.34 29.64 8.27
N LEU A 28 15.87 30.00 7.07
CA LEU A 28 14.99 29.15 6.28
C LEU A 28 15.76 27.86 6.01
N ALA A 29 15.48 26.82 6.80
CA ALA A 29 15.95 25.48 6.50
C ALA A 29 15.46 25.13 5.08
N ALA A 30 16.39 24.95 4.15
CA ALA A 30 16.07 24.35 2.86
C ALA A 30 15.37 23.01 3.14
N PRO A 31 14.30 22.66 2.39
CA PRO A 31 13.68 21.35 2.54
C PRO A 31 14.77 20.30 2.36
N ALA A 32 14.95 19.44 3.37
CA ALA A 32 15.86 18.32 3.28
C ALA A 32 15.52 17.54 2.01
N ASP A 33 16.49 17.41 1.11
CA ASP A 33 16.36 16.63 -0.12
C ASP A 33 16.08 15.18 0.33
N GLN A 34 14.81 14.78 0.36
CA GLN A 34 14.43 13.46 0.84
C GLN A 34 14.99 12.46 -0.15
N ALA A 35 16.04 11.74 0.26
CA ALA A 35 16.62 10.69 -0.54
C ALA A 35 15.53 9.69 -0.95
N GLY A 36 15.47 9.37 -2.24
CA GLY A 36 14.52 8.38 -2.75
C GLY A 36 14.71 7.02 -2.10
N PHE A 37 13.66 6.21 -2.09
CA PHE A 37 13.67 4.87 -1.52
C PHE A 37 12.91 3.90 -2.41
N GLU A 38 13.07 2.60 -2.14
CA GLU A 38 12.40 1.55 -2.88
C GLU A 38 11.65 0.64 -1.90
N PHE A 39 10.42 0.30 -2.23
CA PHE A 39 9.65 -0.74 -1.55
C PHE A 39 9.33 -1.87 -2.53
N ALA A 40 9.15 -3.08 -2.01
CA ALA A 40 8.80 -4.23 -2.83
C ALA A 40 7.36 -4.67 -2.58
N VAL A 41 6.71 -5.19 -3.62
CA VAL A 41 5.38 -5.80 -3.56
C VAL A 41 5.52 -7.22 -4.05
N LEU A 42 5.16 -8.19 -3.20
CA LEU A 42 5.06 -9.60 -3.59
C LEU A 42 3.64 -9.84 -4.07
N GLY A 43 3.52 -10.21 -5.34
CA GLY A 43 2.26 -10.57 -5.96
C GLY A 43 1.76 -11.93 -5.48
N HIS A 44 0.45 -12.13 -5.65
CA HIS A 44 -0.26 -13.33 -5.24
C HIS A 44 0.03 -14.55 -6.15
N SER A 45 1.29 -15.01 -6.20
CA SER A 45 1.71 -16.07 -7.13
C SER A 45 2.36 -17.27 -6.47
N PHE A 46 1.81 -17.71 -5.35
CA PHE A 46 2.04 -19.08 -4.91
C PHE A 46 1.50 -19.98 -6.01
N ASN A 47 2.40 -20.65 -6.73
CA ASN A 47 1.98 -21.76 -7.58
C ASN A 47 1.33 -22.77 -6.65
N ALA A 48 0.15 -23.28 -7.04
CA ALA A 48 -0.55 -24.30 -6.28
C ALA A 48 0.40 -25.46 -5.94
N GLY A 49 0.64 -25.71 -4.66
CA GLY A 49 1.49 -26.82 -4.21
C GLY A 49 1.97 -26.67 -2.77
N PRO A 50 2.45 -27.76 -2.15
CA PRO A 50 3.00 -27.74 -0.80
C PRO A 50 4.41 -27.10 -0.72
N ASP A 51 4.93 -26.61 -1.85
CA ASP A 51 6.29 -26.05 -1.93
C ASP A 51 6.31 -24.55 -1.66
N ASP A 52 6.89 -24.18 -0.53
CA ASP A 52 7.12 -22.80 -0.12
C ASP A 52 8.33 -22.16 -0.83
N GLY A 53 9.08 -22.94 -1.61
CA GLY A 53 10.31 -22.55 -2.29
C GLY A 53 10.22 -21.22 -3.05
N PRO A 54 9.19 -20.99 -3.90
CA PRO A 54 9.01 -19.72 -4.59
C PRO A 54 8.81 -18.53 -3.64
N LEU A 55 7.99 -18.68 -2.59
CA LEU A 55 7.78 -17.62 -1.59
C LEU A 55 9.07 -17.33 -0.83
N LYS A 56 9.75 -18.37 -0.33
CA LYS A 56 11.03 -18.24 0.39
C LYS A 56 12.08 -17.54 -0.47
N LYS A 57 12.14 -17.88 -1.76
CA LYS A 57 13.01 -17.23 -2.73
C LYS A 57 12.67 -15.75 -2.90
N ALA A 58 11.41 -15.38 -3.10
CA ALA A 58 11.00 -13.98 -3.23
C ALA A 58 11.31 -13.16 -1.97
N ILE A 59 11.12 -13.74 -0.78
CA ILE A 59 11.52 -13.11 0.50
C ILE A 59 13.04 -12.92 0.59
N ALA A 60 13.83 -13.91 0.20
CA ALA A 60 15.29 -13.79 0.18
C ALA A 60 15.77 -12.74 -0.85
N GLU A 61 15.16 -12.69 -2.03
CA GLU A 61 15.52 -11.73 -3.08
C GLU A 61 15.14 -10.29 -2.70
N THR A 62 13.96 -10.07 -2.14
CA THR A 62 13.55 -8.73 -1.63
C THR A 62 14.41 -8.28 -0.46
N SER A 63 14.85 -9.21 0.39
CA SER A 63 15.82 -8.94 1.46
C SER A 63 17.18 -8.54 0.89
N ALA A 64 17.69 -9.26 -0.11
CA ALA A 64 18.95 -8.96 -0.79
C ALA A 64 18.89 -7.65 -1.61
N PHE A 65 17.72 -7.30 -2.14
CA PHE A 65 17.46 -6.02 -2.80
C PHE A 65 17.48 -4.84 -1.83
N ASN A 66 17.43 -5.09 -0.52
CA ASN A 66 17.40 -4.07 0.54
C ASN A 66 16.22 -3.08 0.39
N ALA A 67 15.04 -3.61 0.09
CA ALA A 67 13.81 -2.81 0.12
C ALA A 67 13.62 -2.16 1.51
N SER A 68 13.09 -0.94 1.53
CA SER A 68 12.78 -0.22 2.77
C SER A 68 11.70 -0.95 3.59
N PHE A 69 10.74 -1.53 2.88
CA PHE A 69 9.75 -2.46 3.40
C PHE A 69 9.17 -3.26 2.22
N VAL A 70 8.40 -4.27 2.57
CA VAL A 70 7.81 -5.25 1.67
C VAL A 70 6.31 -5.33 1.94
N VAL A 71 5.49 -5.36 0.89
CA VAL A 71 4.05 -5.64 1.01
C VAL A 71 3.74 -6.96 0.32
N ALA A 72 3.31 -7.96 1.09
CA ALA A 72 2.85 -9.24 0.56
C ALA A 72 1.33 -9.18 0.38
N THR A 73 0.85 -9.29 -0.85
CA THR A 73 -0.59 -9.32 -1.15
C THR A 73 -1.05 -10.77 -1.29
N GLY A 74 -1.58 -11.27 -0.19
CA GLY A 74 -2.06 -12.62 -0.03
C GLY A 74 -1.07 -13.56 0.66
N ILE A 75 -1.62 -14.63 1.23
CA ILE A 75 -0.93 -15.60 2.10
C ILE A 75 -0.86 -16.98 1.43
N LYS A 76 -1.89 -17.38 0.67
CA LYS A 76 -1.97 -18.72 0.06
C LYS A 76 -2.68 -18.71 -1.29
N ALA A 77 -2.36 -19.66 -2.17
CA ALA A 77 -3.09 -19.84 -3.42
C ALA A 77 -4.56 -20.20 -3.18
N ALA A 78 -5.42 -19.92 -4.18
CA ALA A 78 -6.84 -20.25 -4.13
C ALA A 78 -7.12 -21.76 -3.97
N SER A 79 -6.25 -22.62 -4.53
CA SER A 79 -6.34 -24.08 -4.45
C SER A 79 -5.86 -24.67 -3.12
N GLU A 80 -5.13 -23.90 -2.31
CA GLU A 80 -4.62 -24.36 -1.02
C GLU A 80 -5.71 -24.31 0.05
N SER A 81 -5.66 -25.27 0.99
CA SER A 81 -6.60 -25.33 2.11
C SER A 81 -6.56 -24.05 2.96
N CYS A 82 -7.70 -23.63 3.50
CA CYS A 82 -7.78 -22.52 4.47
C CYS A 82 -7.54 -22.99 5.92
N SER A 83 -6.55 -23.86 6.12
CA SER A 83 -6.27 -24.45 7.43
C SER A 83 -5.40 -23.54 8.29
N ASP A 84 -5.63 -23.57 9.61
CA ASP A 84 -4.81 -22.87 10.59
C ASP A 84 -3.33 -23.26 10.49
N LYS A 85 -3.05 -24.54 10.21
CA LYS A 85 -1.69 -25.04 10.00
C LYS A 85 -0.99 -24.30 8.85
N LEU A 86 -1.67 -24.13 7.72
CA LEU A 86 -1.09 -23.42 6.57
C LEU A 86 -0.86 -21.94 6.90
N TYR A 87 -1.83 -21.27 7.54
CA TYR A 87 -1.66 -19.87 7.94
C TYR A 87 -0.47 -19.68 8.89
N SER A 88 -0.30 -20.54 9.89
CA SER A 88 0.87 -20.47 10.79
C SER A 88 2.18 -20.70 10.06
N GLN A 89 2.25 -21.72 9.19
CA GLN A 89 3.44 -22.00 8.38
C GLN A 89 3.80 -20.82 7.45
N ARG A 90 2.80 -20.24 6.79
CA ARG A 90 3.01 -19.06 5.92
C ARG A 90 3.45 -17.85 6.72
N LYS A 91 2.92 -17.65 7.93
CA LYS A 91 3.35 -16.57 8.83
C LYS A 91 4.84 -16.70 9.17
N GLU A 92 5.32 -17.90 9.50
CA GLU A 92 6.74 -18.15 9.78
C GLU A 92 7.64 -17.78 8.59
N VAL A 93 7.24 -18.18 7.37
CA VAL A 93 7.99 -17.84 6.15
C VAL A 93 8.02 -16.34 5.89
N LEU A 94 6.89 -15.65 6.07
CA LEU A 94 6.80 -14.19 5.88
C LEU A 94 7.57 -13.42 6.96
N ASP A 95 7.59 -13.90 8.20
CA ASP A 95 8.30 -13.27 9.32
C ASP A 95 9.84 -13.45 9.24
N ALA A 96 10.31 -14.36 8.39
CA ALA A 96 11.73 -14.51 8.07
C ALA A 96 12.27 -13.39 7.15
N SER A 97 11.43 -12.48 6.66
CA SER A 97 11.86 -11.35 5.84
C SER A 97 12.84 -10.43 6.58
N GLY A 98 13.95 -10.07 5.94
CA GLY A 98 14.91 -9.11 6.51
C GLY A 98 14.34 -7.70 6.70
N PRO A 99 13.72 -7.07 5.67
CA PRO A 99 12.98 -5.82 5.83
C PRO A 99 11.62 -6.02 6.52
N PRO A 100 10.99 -4.93 7.00
CA PRO A 100 9.60 -4.97 7.44
C PRO A 100 8.68 -5.53 6.35
N LEU A 101 7.82 -6.46 6.72
CA LEU A 101 6.84 -7.07 5.82
C LEU A 101 5.43 -6.82 6.30
N ILE A 102 4.63 -6.17 5.45
CA ILE A 102 3.23 -5.87 5.69
C ILE A 102 2.39 -6.86 4.88
N VAL A 103 1.41 -7.50 5.52
CA VAL A 103 0.47 -8.40 4.85
C VAL A 103 -0.80 -7.63 4.47
N SER A 104 -1.18 -7.71 3.20
CA SER A 104 -2.48 -7.29 2.68
C SER A 104 -3.25 -8.52 2.23
N LEU A 105 -4.46 -8.73 2.74
CA LEU A 105 -5.24 -9.93 2.44
C LEU A 105 -5.71 -9.99 0.98
N SER A 106 -5.78 -11.21 0.43
CA SER A 106 -6.39 -11.51 -0.86
C SER A 106 -7.69 -12.33 -0.74
N ALA A 107 -8.45 -12.43 -1.82
CA ALA A 107 -9.67 -13.23 -1.92
C ALA A 107 -9.41 -14.70 -1.60
N SER A 108 -8.29 -15.23 -2.07
CA SER A 108 -7.85 -16.61 -1.83
C SER A 108 -7.61 -16.90 -0.35
N ASP A 109 -7.22 -15.90 0.45
CA ASP A 109 -6.93 -16.09 1.86
C ASP A 109 -8.17 -16.38 2.69
N TRP A 110 -9.32 -15.77 2.33
CA TRP A 110 -10.54 -15.85 3.12
C TRP A 110 -11.81 -15.94 2.28
N ALA A 111 -12.01 -15.05 1.33
CA ALA A 111 -13.27 -14.89 0.60
C ALA A 111 -13.65 -16.14 -0.23
N ASN A 112 -12.65 -16.85 -0.75
CA ASN A 112 -12.81 -18.08 -1.53
C ASN A 112 -12.80 -19.36 -0.68
N CYS A 113 -12.67 -19.24 0.65
CA CYS A 113 -12.54 -20.40 1.52
C CYS A 113 -13.82 -21.21 1.64
N ARG A 114 -13.63 -22.53 1.56
CA ARG A 114 -14.65 -23.54 1.77
C ARG A 114 -14.17 -24.57 2.79
N ASN A 115 -15.07 -25.05 3.63
CA ASN A 115 -14.78 -26.12 4.56
C ASN A 115 -14.75 -27.50 3.87
N SER A 116 -14.42 -28.56 4.62
CA SER A 116 -14.35 -29.94 4.10
C SER A 116 -15.66 -30.48 3.52
N ARG A 117 -16.80 -29.84 3.82
CA ARG A 117 -18.12 -30.17 3.25
C ARG A 117 -18.49 -29.26 2.07
N GLY A 118 -17.55 -28.47 1.55
CA GLY A 118 -17.74 -27.56 0.42
C GLY A 118 -18.52 -26.28 0.74
N ARG A 119 -18.90 -26.05 2.01
CA ARG A 119 -19.65 -24.85 2.43
C ARG A 119 -18.71 -23.67 2.59
N VAL A 120 -19.16 -22.48 2.17
CA VAL A 120 -18.42 -21.22 2.34
C VAL A 120 -18.22 -20.93 3.82
N ASN A 121 -17.00 -20.59 4.22
CA ASN A 121 -16.67 -20.19 5.61
C ASN A 121 -15.81 -18.91 5.65
N ALA A 122 -16.00 -18.02 4.67
CA ALA A 122 -15.19 -16.82 4.47
C ALA A 122 -15.05 -15.93 5.72
N ILE A 123 -16.16 -15.62 6.41
CA ILE A 123 -16.15 -14.72 7.58
C ILE A 123 -15.36 -15.31 8.75
N GLU A 124 -15.55 -16.60 8.98
CA GLU A 124 -14.87 -17.34 10.03
C GLU A 124 -13.36 -17.35 9.77
N ARG A 125 -12.94 -17.57 8.51
CA ARG A 125 -11.54 -17.49 8.09
C ARG A 125 -10.96 -16.08 8.15
N LEU A 126 -11.73 -15.05 7.77
CA LEU A 126 -11.30 -13.65 7.88
C LEU A 126 -11.02 -13.27 9.33
N ASN A 127 -11.89 -13.67 10.26
CA ASN A 127 -11.67 -13.45 11.69
C ASN A 127 -10.43 -14.19 12.19
N ARG A 128 -10.23 -15.43 11.75
CA ARG A 128 -9.02 -16.19 12.12
C ARG A 128 -7.74 -15.50 11.63
N LEU A 129 -7.73 -14.96 10.42
CA LEU A 129 -6.59 -14.21 9.89
C LEU A 129 -6.31 -12.93 10.71
N ARG A 130 -7.34 -12.25 11.21
CA ARG A 130 -7.19 -11.09 12.10
C ARG A 130 -6.46 -11.44 13.38
N ASP A 131 -6.77 -12.58 13.97
CA ASP A 131 -6.08 -13.06 15.18
C ASP A 131 -4.63 -13.47 14.90
N VAL A 132 -4.36 -14.05 13.73
CA VAL A 132 -3.03 -14.60 13.40
C VAL A 132 -2.06 -13.54 12.87
N TYR A 133 -2.53 -12.61 12.05
CA TYR A 133 -1.68 -11.64 11.33
C TYR A 133 -1.80 -10.20 11.82
N PHE A 134 -2.89 -9.85 12.53
CA PHE A 134 -3.23 -8.45 12.81
C PHE A 134 -3.53 -8.18 14.30
N ALA A 135 -2.99 -9.01 15.18
CA ALA A 135 -3.20 -8.91 16.63
C ALA A 135 -2.57 -7.65 17.27
N ASP A 136 -1.43 -7.19 16.73
CA ASP A 136 -0.70 -6.02 17.22
C ASP A 136 -0.43 -5.01 16.09
N ASP A 137 0.21 -3.89 16.43
CA ASP A 137 0.52 -2.80 15.52
C ASP A 137 1.89 -2.94 14.82
N GLN A 138 2.53 -4.10 14.86
CA GLN A 138 3.83 -4.32 14.24
C GLN A 138 3.71 -5.05 12.91
N SER A 139 4.62 -4.75 11.99
CA SER A 139 4.82 -5.53 10.77
C SER A 139 5.41 -6.93 11.07
N LEU A 140 5.33 -7.84 10.11
CA LEU A 140 6.19 -9.02 10.10
C LEU A 140 7.63 -8.63 9.70
N GLY A 141 8.53 -9.60 9.74
CA GLY A 141 9.93 -9.45 9.37
C GLY A 141 10.84 -9.22 10.58
N GLN A 142 12.14 -9.38 10.37
CA GLN A 142 13.18 -9.21 11.39
C GLN A 142 13.31 -7.76 11.83
N ARG A 143 13.21 -6.82 10.88
CA ARG A 143 13.02 -5.40 11.18
C ARG A 143 11.54 -5.10 11.25
N LYS A 144 11.11 -4.41 12.31
CA LYS A 144 9.72 -4.06 12.54
C LYS A 144 9.42 -2.63 12.11
N LEU A 145 8.20 -2.43 11.62
CA LEU A 145 7.63 -1.13 11.32
C LEU A 145 6.27 -1.02 12.02
N THR A 146 6.06 0.06 12.76
CA THR A 146 4.79 0.32 13.46
C THR A 146 3.72 0.78 12.47
N LEU A 147 2.55 0.17 12.56
CA LEU A 147 1.40 0.32 11.68
C LEU A 147 0.22 0.91 12.46
N SER A 148 -0.40 1.96 11.92
CA SER A 148 -1.68 2.43 12.45
C SER A 148 -2.84 1.67 11.80
N ARG A 149 -3.65 0.97 12.59
CA ARG A 149 -4.77 0.17 12.07
C ARG A 149 -6.10 0.90 12.16
N LEU A 150 -7.02 0.60 11.24
CA LEU A 150 -8.41 1.07 11.31
C LEU A 150 -9.10 0.61 12.60
N SER A 151 -8.76 -0.60 13.08
CA SER A 151 -9.25 -1.17 14.35
C SER A 151 -8.95 -0.34 15.60
N SER A 152 -8.01 0.61 15.54
CA SER A 152 -7.81 1.62 16.60
C SER A 152 -9.02 2.54 16.81
N THR A 153 -9.91 2.62 15.81
CA THR A 153 -11.14 3.41 15.89
C THR A 153 -12.25 2.56 16.51
N ALA A 154 -12.87 3.02 17.60
CA ALA A 154 -13.89 2.27 18.34
C ALA A 154 -15.04 1.74 17.45
N LYS A 155 -15.44 2.50 16.41
CA LYS A 155 -16.47 2.11 15.44
C LYS A 155 -16.07 0.95 14.53
N PHE A 156 -14.77 0.75 14.31
CA PHE A 156 -14.23 -0.18 13.31
C PHE A 156 -13.24 -1.19 13.90
N ARG A 157 -13.39 -1.55 15.18
CA ARG A 157 -12.49 -2.50 15.89
C ARG A 157 -12.28 -3.82 15.16
N SER A 158 -13.29 -4.28 14.42
CA SER A 158 -13.24 -5.53 13.68
C SER A 158 -12.41 -5.47 12.39
N TYR A 159 -11.87 -4.33 11.97
CA TYR A 159 -11.16 -4.18 10.68
C TYR A 159 -9.65 -3.97 10.87
N ALA A 160 -8.98 -4.95 11.47
CA ALA A 160 -7.55 -4.87 11.80
C ALA A 160 -6.62 -5.02 10.58
N GLU A 161 -7.12 -5.63 9.49
CA GLU A 161 -6.38 -5.86 8.25
C GLU A 161 -6.08 -4.58 7.45
N ASN A 162 -6.85 -3.50 7.71
CA ASN A 162 -6.63 -2.18 7.12
C ASN A 162 -5.63 -1.40 7.99
N ALA A 163 -4.44 -1.15 7.47
CA ALA A 163 -3.34 -0.49 8.16
C ALA A 163 -2.71 0.59 7.30
N HIS A 164 -2.16 1.64 7.92
CA HIS A 164 -1.39 2.67 7.25
C HIS A 164 -0.07 2.96 7.97
N TRP A 165 0.90 3.45 7.21
CA TRP A 165 2.19 3.92 7.70
C TRP A 165 2.74 5.01 6.79
N GLU A 166 3.67 5.81 7.32
CA GLU A 166 4.34 6.88 6.57
C GLU A 166 5.81 6.53 6.38
N TYR A 167 6.32 6.76 5.18
CA TYR A 167 7.73 6.58 4.88
C TYR A 167 8.14 7.54 3.76
N GLY A 168 9.21 8.33 3.97
CA GLY A 168 9.75 9.25 2.96
C GLY A 168 8.69 10.17 2.31
N GLY A 169 7.89 10.85 3.14
CA GLY A 169 6.88 11.81 2.65
C GLY A 169 5.65 11.20 1.98
N VAL A 170 5.51 9.87 1.99
CA VAL A 170 4.39 9.14 1.37
C VAL A 170 3.61 8.35 2.43
N LEU A 171 2.28 8.38 2.31
CA LEU A 171 1.37 7.53 3.10
C LEU A 171 1.10 6.22 2.35
N PHE A 172 1.32 5.10 3.01
CA PHE A 172 1.04 3.77 2.48
C PHE A 172 -0.14 3.18 3.25
N ALA A 173 -1.02 2.45 2.57
CA ALA A 173 -2.13 1.79 3.24
C ALA A 173 -2.59 0.50 2.55
N THR A 174 -2.92 -0.50 3.35
CA THR A 174 -3.66 -1.68 2.90
C THR A 174 -5.16 -1.38 2.93
N ILE A 175 -5.88 -1.93 1.95
CA ILE A 175 -7.34 -1.89 1.89
C ILE A 175 -7.84 -3.28 1.50
N ASN A 176 -8.64 -3.89 2.37
CA ASN A 176 -9.28 -5.17 2.10
C ASN A 176 -10.36 -5.01 1.02
N LEU A 177 -9.95 -5.21 -0.23
CA LEU A 177 -10.74 -5.21 -1.45
C LEU A 177 -10.37 -6.49 -2.25
N PRO A 178 -10.97 -7.65 -1.93
CA PRO A 178 -10.60 -8.92 -2.55
C PRO A 178 -10.98 -8.97 -4.04
N ALA A 179 -10.18 -9.66 -4.85
CA ALA A 179 -10.30 -9.71 -6.31
C ALA A 179 -11.57 -10.42 -6.83
N ASN A 180 -12.24 -11.24 -6.01
CA ASN A 180 -13.50 -11.91 -6.35
C ASN A 180 -14.69 -10.94 -6.27
N ASN A 181 -14.66 -9.91 -7.12
CA ASN A 181 -15.67 -8.85 -7.19
C ASN A 181 -15.92 -8.18 -5.82
N ASN A 182 -14.84 -7.91 -5.08
CA ASN A 182 -14.91 -7.33 -3.74
C ASN A 182 -15.76 -8.18 -2.76
N HIS A 183 -15.92 -9.48 -3.01
CA HIS A 183 -16.82 -10.39 -2.29
C HIS A 183 -18.31 -9.96 -2.32
N PHE A 184 -18.74 -9.32 -3.42
CA PHE A 184 -20.15 -9.04 -3.66
C PHE A 184 -20.90 -10.32 -4.10
N LEU A 185 -21.96 -10.70 -3.38
CA LEU A 185 -22.78 -11.87 -3.73
C LEU A 185 -24.11 -11.43 -4.38
N PRO A 186 -24.50 -11.96 -5.55
CA PRO A 186 -25.71 -11.54 -6.26
C PRO A 186 -27.02 -12.13 -5.70
N GLU A 187 -27.03 -12.63 -4.46
CA GLU A 187 -28.14 -13.39 -3.88
C GLU A 187 -29.23 -12.49 -3.26
N ALA A 188 -30.46 -12.99 -3.15
CA ALA A 188 -31.64 -12.24 -2.66
C ALA A 188 -31.62 -11.89 -1.15
N GLY A 189 -30.47 -12.07 -0.49
CA GLY A 189 -30.25 -11.78 0.93
C GLY A 189 -29.38 -10.55 1.17
N ARG A 190 -29.11 -10.24 2.43
CA ARG A 190 -28.25 -9.11 2.80
C ARG A 190 -26.78 -9.49 2.69
N ASN A 191 -26.01 -8.72 1.91
CA ASN A 191 -24.56 -8.81 1.81
C ASN A 191 -23.87 -8.13 2.99
N SER A 192 -24.20 -8.52 4.21
CA SER A 192 -23.85 -7.76 5.41
C SER A 192 -22.33 -7.56 5.57
N GLU A 193 -21.52 -8.58 5.29
CA GLU A 193 -20.05 -8.43 5.31
C GLU A 193 -19.59 -7.33 4.35
N PHE A 194 -19.98 -7.44 3.09
CA PHE A 194 -19.58 -6.52 2.03
C PHE A 194 -20.06 -5.10 2.32
N GLU A 195 -21.33 -4.93 2.71
CA GLU A 195 -21.92 -3.64 3.06
C GLU A 195 -21.19 -2.98 4.23
N ASP A 196 -20.96 -3.72 5.32
CA ASP A 196 -20.30 -3.19 6.51
C ASP A 196 -18.82 -2.88 6.21
N ARG A 197 -18.12 -3.74 5.45
CA ARG A 197 -16.76 -3.48 5.00
C ARG A 197 -16.67 -2.29 4.05
N LEU A 198 -17.67 -2.05 3.19
CA LEU A 198 -17.74 -0.83 2.38
C LEU A 198 -17.85 0.43 3.24
N VAL A 199 -18.62 0.40 4.32
CA VAL A 199 -18.70 1.53 5.27
C VAL A 199 -17.34 1.75 5.95
N ALA A 200 -16.68 0.69 6.39
CA ALA A 200 -15.36 0.76 7.01
C ALA A 200 -14.30 1.30 6.04
N ASN A 201 -14.21 0.74 4.83
CA ASN A 201 -13.27 1.17 3.79
C ASN A 201 -13.54 2.62 3.34
N ARG A 202 -14.80 3.07 3.33
CA ARG A 202 -15.13 4.48 3.07
C ARG A 202 -14.58 5.41 4.16
N SER A 203 -14.84 5.10 5.43
CA SER A 203 -14.29 5.90 6.53
C SER A 203 -12.76 5.87 6.53
N TRP A 204 -12.17 4.75 6.14
CA TRP A 204 -10.73 4.58 6.04
C TRP A 204 -10.12 5.48 4.99
N LEU A 205 -10.60 5.40 3.74
CA LEU A 205 -10.15 6.25 2.64
C LEU A 205 -10.27 7.75 2.98
N GLN A 206 -11.40 8.17 3.54
CA GLN A 206 -11.58 9.56 3.98
C GLN A 206 -10.51 9.98 4.99
N ARG A 207 -10.21 9.13 5.98
CA ARG A 207 -9.18 9.40 7.00
C ARG A 207 -7.79 9.49 6.39
N LEU A 208 -7.41 8.57 5.49
CA LEU A 208 -6.10 8.54 4.84
C LEU A 208 -5.85 9.81 4.03
N PHE A 209 -6.80 10.18 3.17
CA PHE A 209 -6.67 11.36 2.33
C PHE A 209 -6.68 12.65 3.14
N ALA A 210 -7.53 12.76 4.16
CA ALA A 210 -7.53 13.91 5.05
C ALA A 210 -6.21 14.03 5.83
N MET A 211 -5.63 12.90 6.26
CA MET A 211 -4.32 12.88 6.91
C MET A 211 -3.22 13.36 5.96
N ALA A 212 -3.15 12.80 4.76
CA ALA A 212 -2.16 13.17 3.75
C ALA A 212 -2.26 14.66 3.36
N GLN A 213 -3.48 15.19 3.20
CA GLN A 213 -3.70 16.61 2.93
C GLN A 213 -3.21 17.50 4.08
N ARG A 214 -3.61 17.19 5.33
CA ARG A 214 -3.19 17.99 6.50
C ARG A 214 -1.68 17.99 6.69
N LYS A 215 -1.03 16.85 6.46
CA LYS A 215 0.42 16.67 6.57
C LYS A 215 1.19 17.13 5.32
N LYS A 216 0.49 17.53 4.25
CA LYS A 216 1.08 17.92 2.96
C LYS A 216 2.03 16.85 2.40
N LEU A 217 1.60 15.59 2.46
CA LEU A 217 2.39 14.47 1.93
C LEU A 217 2.46 14.52 0.40
N ASP A 218 3.55 14.02 -0.15
CA ASP A 218 3.84 14.06 -1.59
C ASP A 218 3.05 12.97 -2.35
N GLY A 219 2.66 11.91 -1.66
CA GLY A 219 1.89 10.83 -2.26
C GLY A 219 1.14 9.94 -1.29
N ILE A 220 0.25 9.13 -1.88
CA ILE A 220 -0.45 8.02 -1.23
C ILE A 220 -0.27 6.77 -2.10
N VAL A 221 0.07 5.64 -1.49
CA VAL A 221 0.04 4.33 -2.15
C VAL A 221 -1.00 3.44 -1.44
N LEU A 222 -1.94 2.92 -2.21
CA LEU A 222 -3.00 2.04 -1.73
C LEU A 222 -2.77 0.63 -2.28
N PHE A 223 -2.76 -0.37 -1.40
CA PHE A 223 -2.63 -1.77 -1.77
C PHE A 223 -3.98 -2.48 -1.65
N SER A 224 -4.39 -3.15 -2.72
CA SER A 224 -5.55 -4.04 -2.74
C SER A 224 -5.20 -5.35 -3.42
N ASP A 225 -6.05 -6.34 -3.24
CA ASP A 225 -5.96 -7.57 -4.02
C ASP A 225 -6.60 -7.36 -5.40
N GLY A 226 -7.86 -6.92 -5.43
CA GLY A 226 -8.59 -6.64 -6.66
C GLY A 226 -8.16 -5.36 -7.38
N ASP A 227 -8.21 -5.41 -8.71
CA ASP A 227 -8.19 -4.25 -9.58
C ASP A 227 -9.53 -3.50 -9.43
N VAL A 228 -9.46 -2.35 -8.77
CA VAL A 228 -10.63 -1.50 -8.50
C VAL A 228 -11.13 -0.78 -9.77
N GLY A 229 -10.35 -0.79 -10.86
CA GLY A 229 -10.70 -0.13 -12.11
C GLY A 229 -10.58 1.40 -12.01
N VAL A 230 -9.64 1.92 -11.22
CA VAL A 230 -9.59 3.37 -10.90
C VAL A 230 -9.32 4.28 -12.10
N LEU A 231 -8.80 3.74 -13.21
CA LEU A 231 -8.53 4.47 -14.45
C LEU A 231 -9.59 4.29 -15.54
N ASP A 232 -10.50 3.32 -15.39
CA ASP A 232 -11.54 3.01 -16.37
C ASP A 232 -12.41 4.25 -16.68
N GLU A 233 -12.97 4.38 -17.87
CA GLU A 233 -13.89 5.49 -18.11
C GLU A 233 -15.18 5.32 -17.28
N ASP A 234 -15.77 6.44 -16.85
CA ASP A 234 -17.10 6.39 -16.25
C ASP A 234 -18.09 5.91 -17.35
N ASP A 235 -18.92 4.92 -17.04
CA ASP A 235 -19.94 4.41 -17.97
C ASP A 235 -21.00 5.51 -18.20
N ASN A 236 -20.73 6.40 -19.18
CA ASN A 236 -21.60 7.51 -19.57
C ASN A 236 -22.80 7.06 -20.42
N SER A 237 -23.10 5.76 -20.45
CA SER A 237 -24.24 5.23 -21.18
C SER A 237 -25.55 5.69 -20.53
N LEU A 238 -26.43 6.33 -21.32
CA LEU A 238 -27.79 6.73 -20.93
C LEU A 238 -28.69 5.54 -20.56
N LEU A 239 -28.25 4.32 -20.86
CA LEU A 239 -28.83 3.06 -20.39
C LEU A 239 -27.86 2.45 -19.40
N PRO A 240 -28.21 2.30 -18.10
CA PRO A 240 -27.36 1.59 -17.16
C PRO A 240 -27.16 0.17 -17.71
N SER A 241 -25.92 -0.17 -18.08
CA SER A 241 -25.60 -1.54 -18.43
C SER A 241 -26.05 -2.42 -17.27
N PHE A 242 -26.78 -3.50 -17.54
CA PHE A 242 -27.15 -4.49 -16.51
C PHE A 242 -25.92 -5.04 -15.76
N SER A 243 -24.69 -4.83 -16.27
CA SER A 243 -23.43 -5.12 -15.57
C SER A 243 -23.14 -4.19 -14.38
N SER A 244 -23.59 -2.93 -14.41
CA SER A 244 -23.33 -1.96 -13.34
C SER A 244 -23.95 -2.35 -11.99
N LYS A 245 -25.02 -3.14 -11.99
CA LYS A 245 -25.69 -3.63 -10.77
C LYS A 245 -24.88 -4.66 -9.98
N GLN A 246 -23.81 -5.21 -10.56
CA GLN A 246 -23.00 -6.27 -9.95
C GLN A 246 -21.55 -5.86 -9.72
N ASP A 247 -21.23 -4.57 -9.86
CA ASP A 247 -19.88 -4.05 -9.67
C ASP A 247 -19.61 -3.77 -8.19
N GLY A 248 -18.98 -4.74 -7.51
CA GLY A 248 -18.60 -4.64 -6.10
C GLY A 248 -17.57 -3.54 -5.82
N PHE A 249 -16.89 -3.02 -6.86
CA PHE A 249 -15.86 -1.99 -6.75
C PHE A 249 -16.37 -0.57 -7.05
N ALA A 250 -17.60 -0.40 -7.57
CA ALA A 250 -18.12 0.91 -7.99
C ALA A 250 -18.02 1.99 -6.89
N GLY A 251 -18.40 1.64 -5.66
CA GLY A 251 -18.33 2.54 -4.51
C GLY A 251 -16.90 2.97 -4.16
N PRO A 252 -15.98 2.02 -3.87
CA PRO A 252 -14.57 2.31 -3.67
C PRO A 252 -13.91 3.09 -4.82
N ARG A 253 -14.16 2.70 -6.08
CA ARG A 253 -13.62 3.35 -7.28
C ARG A 253 -14.01 4.82 -7.35
N LYS A 254 -15.31 5.13 -7.26
CA LYS A 254 -15.82 6.51 -7.28
C LYS A 254 -15.21 7.35 -6.16
N GLN A 255 -15.08 6.76 -4.97
CA GLN A 255 -14.52 7.44 -3.81
C GLN A 255 -13.04 7.74 -3.97
N ILE A 256 -12.22 6.77 -4.39
CA ILE A 256 -10.78 6.96 -4.64
C ILE A 256 -10.57 8.05 -5.69
N ARG A 257 -11.30 8.02 -6.81
CA ARG A 257 -11.25 9.07 -7.86
C ARG A 257 -11.57 10.45 -7.30
N THR A 258 -12.63 10.54 -6.49
CA THR A 258 -13.09 11.81 -5.90
C THR A 258 -12.07 12.38 -4.93
N LEU A 259 -11.48 11.53 -4.08
CA LEU A 259 -10.48 11.94 -3.10
C LEU A 259 -9.14 12.30 -3.78
N ALA A 260 -8.73 11.53 -4.79
CA ALA A 260 -7.53 11.79 -5.58
C ALA A 260 -7.57 13.15 -6.27
N LYS A 261 -8.71 13.53 -6.88
CA LYS A 261 -8.89 14.86 -7.50
C LYS A 261 -8.69 16.03 -6.53
N LYS A 262 -8.93 15.82 -5.23
CA LYS A 262 -8.79 16.83 -4.17
C LYS A 262 -7.41 16.82 -3.51
N PHE A 263 -6.58 15.83 -3.81
CA PHE A 263 -5.25 15.70 -3.23
C PHE A 263 -4.21 16.25 -4.21
N SER A 264 -3.30 17.11 -3.73
CA SER A 264 -2.28 17.74 -4.57
C SER A 264 -1.14 16.79 -4.94
N GLY A 265 -0.90 15.75 -4.13
CA GLY A 265 0.14 14.75 -4.38
C GLY A 265 -0.26 13.65 -5.36
N LYS A 266 0.63 12.68 -5.56
CA LYS A 266 0.38 11.51 -6.42
C LYS A 266 -0.31 10.39 -5.65
N VAL A 267 -1.33 9.77 -6.24
CA VAL A 267 -2.00 8.59 -5.69
C VAL A 267 -1.65 7.41 -6.58
N LEU A 268 -1.14 6.33 -6.00
CA LEU A 268 -0.87 5.08 -6.71
C LEU A 268 -1.73 3.96 -6.12
N LEU A 269 -2.55 3.32 -6.93
CA LEU A 269 -3.17 2.04 -6.58
C LEU A 269 -2.28 0.91 -7.08
N VAL A 270 -1.95 -0.03 -6.19
CA VAL A 270 -1.24 -1.26 -6.51
C VAL A 270 -2.17 -2.43 -6.22
N ASP A 271 -2.53 -3.19 -7.25
CA ASP A 271 -3.27 -4.45 -7.11
C ASP A 271 -2.41 -5.65 -7.50
N THR A 272 -2.88 -6.85 -7.18
CA THR A 272 -2.22 -8.10 -7.58
C THR A 272 -3.20 -9.13 -8.13
N GLN A 273 -4.29 -8.65 -8.72
CA GLN A 273 -5.31 -9.51 -9.29
C GLN A 273 -4.74 -10.28 -10.48
N ARG A 274 -4.94 -11.61 -10.50
CA ARG A 274 -4.54 -12.44 -11.65
C ARG A 274 -5.67 -12.55 -12.65
N ASP A 275 -5.29 -12.81 -13.90
CA ASP A 275 -6.21 -13.24 -14.93
C ASP A 275 -6.95 -14.53 -14.49
N GLY A 276 -8.28 -14.47 -14.40
CA GLY A 276 -9.14 -15.60 -14.01
C GLY A 276 -9.64 -15.59 -12.57
N ASP A 277 -9.15 -14.68 -11.72
CA ASP A 277 -9.67 -14.48 -10.35
C ASP A 277 -10.94 -13.60 -10.31
N ALA A 278 -11.25 -12.90 -11.40
CA ALA A 278 -12.52 -12.22 -11.59
C ALA A 278 -13.62 -13.24 -11.92
N ASP A 279 -14.79 -13.12 -11.26
CA ASP A 279 -15.98 -13.94 -11.53
C ASP A 279 -16.41 -13.84 -13.01
N GLY A 280 -15.86 -14.73 -13.85
CA GLY A 280 -16.44 -15.18 -15.12
C GLY A 280 -16.64 -14.17 -16.26
N LYS A 281 -16.20 -12.90 -16.19
CA LYS A 281 -16.28 -11.97 -17.33
C LYS A 281 -14.97 -11.23 -17.59
N GLU A 282 -14.18 -11.77 -18.51
CA GLU A 282 -13.15 -11.00 -19.22
C GLU A 282 -13.84 -9.89 -20.05
N GLY A 283 -13.74 -8.65 -19.59
CA GLY A 283 -14.04 -7.49 -20.42
C GLY A 283 -13.04 -7.34 -21.56
N LYS A 284 -13.45 -6.70 -22.68
CA LYS A 284 -12.56 -6.39 -23.83
C LYS A 284 -11.29 -5.62 -23.42
N GLU A 285 -11.36 -4.80 -22.37
CA GLU A 285 -10.20 -4.07 -21.82
C GLU A 285 -9.23 -4.98 -21.06
N GLY A 286 -9.73 -6.02 -20.37
CA GLY A 286 -8.90 -7.05 -19.73
C GLY A 286 -8.04 -7.80 -20.74
N LYS A 287 -8.58 -8.09 -21.94
CA LYS A 287 -7.82 -8.67 -23.06
C LYS A 287 -6.69 -7.77 -23.57
N SER A 288 -6.84 -6.45 -23.56
CA SER A 288 -5.78 -5.52 -24.00
C SER A 288 -4.69 -5.32 -22.95
N ARG A 289 -5.03 -5.32 -21.64
CA ARG A 289 -4.04 -5.31 -20.54
C ARG A 289 -3.19 -6.59 -20.52
N LYS A 290 -3.82 -7.73 -20.85
CA LYS A 290 -3.21 -9.08 -20.99
C LYS A 290 -2.06 -9.15 -22.00
N ALA A 291 -2.12 -8.37 -23.09
CA ALA A 291 -1.07 -8.33 -24.12
C ALA A 291 0.10 -7.41 -23.74
N ALA A 292 -0.17 -6.33 -23.01
CA ALA A 292 0.85 -5.34 -22.63
C ALA A 292 1.72 -5.80 -21.44
N ALA A 293 1.15 -6.50 -20.45
CA ALA A 293 1.88 -7.01 -19.28
C ALA A 293 2.88 -8.12 -19.65
N ARG A 294 2.50 -9.02 -20.57
CA ARG A 294 3.32 -10.16 -21.01
C ARG A 294 4.57 -9.78 -21.82
N ALA A 295 4.68 -8.54 -22.31
CA ALA A 295 5.76 -8.12 -23.20
C ALA A 295 6.80 -7.17 -22.55
N GLY A 296 6.58 -6.65 -21.34
CA GLY A 296 7.45 -5.59 -20.80
C GLY A 296 7.47 -5.37 -19.28
N GLY A 297 6.91 -6.29 -18.48
CA GLY A 297 6.81 -6.16 -17.02
C GLY A 297 5.77 -5.13 -16.56
N PRO A 298 5.55 -5.01 -15.24
CA PRO A 298 4.55 -4.08 -14.70
C PRO A 298 4.91 -2.62 -15.02
N LYS A 299 3.90 -1.84 -15.42
CA LYS A 299 4.04 -0.40 -15.75
C LYS A 299 2.92 0.38 -15.09
N ILE A 300 3.25 1.55 -14.56
CA ILE A 300 2.26 2.45 -13.97
C ILE A 300 1.56 3.22 -15.09
N SER A 301 0.24 3.04 -15.17
CA SER A 301 -0.64 3.86 -16.01
C SER A 301 -1.15 5.04 -15.20
N TRP A 302 -1.31 6.22 -15.82
CA TRP A 302 -1.67 7.46 -15.13
C TRP A 302 -2.87 8.17 -15.77
N LYS A 303 -3.78 8.70 -14.94
CA LYS A 303 -4.81 9.68 -15.31
C LYS A 303 -4.72 10.86 -14.32
N GLY A 304 -4.07 11.94 -14.74
CA GLY A 304 -3.78 13.10 -13.88
C GLY A 304 -2.82 12.75 -12.74
N ASN A 305 -3.28 12.83 -11.49
CA ASN A 305 -2.50 12.45 -10.31
C ASN A 305 -2.80 11.05 -9.78
N LEU A 306 -3.70 10.30 -10.43
CA LEU A 306 -4.07 8.95 -10.05
C LEU A 306 -3.38 7.95 -10.98
N GLY A 307 -2.57 7.08 -10.40
CA GLY A 307 -1.84 6.03 -11.08
C GLY A 307 -2.32 4.65 -10.65
N HIS A 308 -2.11 3.66 -11.50
CA HIS A 308 -2.45 2.27 -11.26
C HIS A 308 -1.38 1.35 -11.83
N VAL A 309 -1.03 0.30 -11.08
CA VAL A 309 -0.17 -0.78 -11.53
C VAL A 309 -0.66 -2.09 -10.94
N SER A 310 -0.75 -3.12 -11.77
CA SER A 310 -0.99 -4.49 -11.33
C SER A 310 0.36 -5.20 -11.24
N ILE A 311 0.67 -5.77 -10.08
CA ILE A 311 1.86 -6.59 -9.87
C ILE A 311 1.45 -8.05 -9.98
N ASP A 312 1.90 -8.68 -11.05
CA ASP A 312 1.64 -10.08 -11.34
C ASP A 312 2.69 -10.97 -10.66
N ASN A 313 2.98 -12.13 -11.25
CA ASN A 313 3.73 -13.18 -10.59
C ASN A 313 5.13 -12.73 -10.11
N ASP A 314 5.49 -13.23 -8.92
CA ASP A 314 6.72 -13.00 -8.18
C ASP A 314 6.69 -11.66 -7.41
N TRP A 315 7.65 -10.75 -7.57
CA TRP A 315 7.68 -9.48 -6.82
C TRP A 315 8.22 -8.31 -7.64
N SER A 316 7.73 -7.10 -7.41
CA SER A 316 8.25 -5.91 -8.09
C SER A 316 8.65 -4.83 -7.11
N ALA A 317 9.76 -4.16 -7.37
CA ALA A 317 10.14 -2.95 -6.64
C ALA A 317 9.54 -1.71 -7.28
N ILE A 318 9.10 -0.78 -6.44
CA ILE A 318 8.66 0.55 -6.84
C ILE A 318 9.56 1.56 -6.16
N ALA A 319 10.25 2.37 -6.96
CA ALA A 319 11.03 3.49 -6.49
C ALA A 319 10.13 4.70 -6.26
N VAL A 320 10.32 5.35 -5.11
CA VAL A 320 9.76 6.65 -4.76
C VAL A 320 10.88 7.66 -4.86
N ARG A 321 10.70 8.69 -5.70
CA ARG A 321 11.72 9.71 -5.97
C ARG A 321 11.16 11.10 -5.71
N PRO A 322 11.22 11.58 -4.46
CA PRO A 322 10.87 12.96 -4.12
C PRO A 322 11.58 13.95 -5.04
N GLY A 323 10.85 14.98 -5.49
CA GLY A 323 11.37 16.01 -6.39
C GLY A 323 11.68 15.57 -7.83
N LYS A 324 11.52 14.29 -8.20
CA LYS A 324 11.80 13.79 -9.57
C LYS A 324 10.53 13.38 -10.31
N THR A 325 10.61 13.41 -11.64
CA THR A 325 9.58 12.90 -12.54
C THR A 325 10.16 11.71 -13.32
N PRO A 326 9.55 10.52 -13.27
CA PRO A 326 8.34 10.18 -12.51
C PRO A 326 8.61 10.08 -10.99
N PHE A 327 7.59 10.42 -10.19
CA PHE A 327 7.64 10.33 -8.72
C PHE A 327 7.60 8.87 -8.23
N PHE A 328 6.79 8.02 -8.88
CA PHE A 328 6.79 6.57 -8.70
C PHE A 328 7.25 5.87 -9.98
N GLU A 329 8.17 4.91 -9.86
CA GLU A 329 8.73 4.16 -11.00
C GLU A 329 8.85 2.68 -10.66
N VAL A 330 8.31 1.80 -11.50
CA VAL A 330 8.56 0.36 -11.36
C VAL A 330 10.00 0.07 -11.76
N ARG A 331 10.74 -0.58 -10.88
CA ARG A 331 12.11 -0.99 -11.13
C ARG A 331 12.11 -2.33 -11.85
N GLN A 332 12.69 -2.35 -13.05
CA GLN A 332 12.92 -3.61 -13.75
C GLN A 332 13.93 -4.44 -12.96
N ARG A 333 13.61 -5.71 -12.73
CA ARG A 333 14.58 -6.66 -12.16
C ARG A 333 15.79 -6.70 -13.09
N ALA A 334 17.00 -6.56 -12.56
CA ALA A 334 18.19 -6.93 -13.31
C ALA A 334 18.07 -8.42 -13.62
N VAL A 335 17.75 -8.76 -14.87
CA VAL A 335 17.64 -10.15 -15.30
C VAL A 335 19.02 -10.78 -15.15
N ARG A 336 19.24 -11.54 -14.07
CA ARG A 336 20.40 -12.44 -14.03
C ARG A 336 20.22 -13.43 -15.18
N PRO A 337 21.19 -13.55 -16.12
CA PRO A 337 21.06 -14.51 -17.20
C PRO A 337 20.85 -15.90 -16.61
N SER A 338 19.90 -16.65 -17.17
CA SER A 338 19.64 -18.04 -16.77
C SER A 338 20.94 -18.86 -16.82
N ALA A 339 21.05 -19.89 -15.99
CA ALA A 339 22.21 -20.79 -16.01
C ALA A 339 22.47 -21.36 -17.42
N GLN A 340 21.42 -21.58 -18.22
CA GLN A 340 21.50 -21.97 -19.63
C GLN A 340 22.08 -20.87 -20.54
N ALA A 341 21.74 -19.60 -20.31
CA ALA A 341 22.31 -18.47 -21.06
C ALA A 341 23.80 -18.25 -20.71
N ARG A 342 24.19 -18.48 -19.44
CA ARG A 342 25.60 -18.46 -19.01
C ARG A 342 26.41 -19.59 -19.63
N ALA A 343 25.83 -20.80 -19.71
CA ALA A 343 26.47 -21.93 -20.37
C ALA A 343 26.69 -21.67 -21.87
N LYS A 344 25.68 -21.14 -22.59
CA LYS A 344 25.81 -20.77 -24.01
C LYS A 344 26.82 -19.65 -24.25
N ALA A 345 26.86 -18.63 -23.39
CA ALA A 345 27.85 -17.56 -23.49
C ALA A 345 29.30 -18.02 -23.21
N SER A 346 29.47 -19.09 -22.41
CA SER A 346 30.76 -19.72 -22.17
C SER A 346 31.21 -20.63 -23.32
N THR A 347 30.27 -21.21 -24.08
CA THR A 347 30.58 -22.07 -25.23
C THR A 347 30.96 -21.28 -26.48
N VAL A 348 30.41 -20.07 -26.66
CA VAL A 348 30.74 -19.18 -27.81
C VAL A 348 32.09 -18.47 -27.65
N ARG A 349 32.68 -18.47 -26.43
CA ARG A 349 34.00 -17.89 -26.14
C ARG A 349 35.15 -18.91 -26.14
N ARG A 350 34.94 -20.11 -26.67
CA ARG A 350 36.00 -21.12 -26.85
C ARG A 350 36.25 -21.41 -28.31
#